data_AF-A2HV24-F1
#
_entry.id   AF-A2HV24-F1
#
_cell.length_a   1.000
_cell.length_b   1.000
_cell.length_c   1.000
_cell.angle_alpha   90.00
_cell.angle_beta   90.00
_cell.angle_gamma   90.00
#
_symmetry.space_group_name_H-M   'P 1'
#
loop_
_entity.id
_entity.type
_entity.pdbx_description
1 polymer ?
#
loop_
_entity_poly.entity_id
_entity_poly.type
_entity_poly.pdbx_seq_one_letter_code
_entity_poly.pdbx_strand_id
1 'polypeptide(L)'
;MSNLGPHREGFRGLPNADNVYAYTTTGDQSKLFEPSVISFNKVSGNNPTVVINPDSKFQTIDGFGAAITGSTAYNLKQMTQEARDKFLKDTFDPDTGMGYSFIRISIGCSDFSLKDFTECDKEGIDNFALDSEDTDIIIPIIQQILKINPSVKIIATPWTPPIWMKVSDLSTLRRHNSFISGYLDPRLYQEYATYFVKYVQAMAKYNFHIYAITLQNEPLNKGNSASCFMGYEQQRDFIKTALGPQFAANNISTKIIIYDHNYNYDNIVTQEHYP
;
A
#
# COMPACT_ATOMS: atom_id res chain seq x y z
N MET A 1 -8.53 24.29 -14.87
CA MET A 1 -8.71 23.84 -16.26
C MET A 1 -7.69 22.75 -16.54
N SER A 2 -8.03 21.50 -16.29
CA SER A 2 -7.21 20.35 -16.68
C SER A 2 -7.73 19.83 -18.01
N ASN A 3 -6.97 20.07 -19.09
CA ASN A 3 -7.19 19.43 -20.39
C ASN A 3 -6.72 17.97 -20.33
N LEU A 4 -7.33 17.17 -19.45
CA LEU A 4 -7.33 15.73 -19.66
C LEU A 4 -8.28 15.50 -20.84
N GLY A 5 -7.71 15.10 -21.97
CA GLY A 5 -8.45 14.85 -23.21
C GLY A 5 -9.65 13.91 -23.01
N PRO A 6 -10.58 13.88 -23.98
CA PRO A 6 -11.84 13.14 -23.83
C PRO A 6 -11.56 11.68 -23.43
N HIS A 7 -12.24 11.23 -22.37
CA HIS A 7 -12.42 9.82 -22.06
C HIS A 7 -12.75 9.05 -23.33
N ARG A 8 -12.08 7.93 -23.59
CA ARG A 8 -12.40 7.10 -24.76
C ARG A 8 -12.48 5.64 -24.39
N GLU A 9 -13.71 5.17 -24.33
CA GLU A 9 -14.08 3.76 -24.41
C GLU A 9 -13.36 3.10 -25.61
N GLY A 10 -12.73 1.95 -25.38
CA GLY A 10 -12.22 1.09 -26.46
C GLY A 10 -10.72 1.13 -26.74
N PHE A 11 -9.89 1.82 -25.93
CA PHE A 11 -8.43 1.87 -26.16
C PHE A 11 -7.65 0.62 -25.73
N ARG A 12 -8.28 -0.31 -24.99
CA ARG A 12 -7.72 -1.63 -24.68
C ARG A 12 -8.63 -2.78 -25.13
N GLY A 13 -9.22 -2.67 -26.33
CA GLY A 13 -9.60 -3.89 -27.04
C GLY A 13 -8.35 -4.77 -27.21
N LEU A 14 -8.47 -6.09 -26.97
CA LEU A 14 -7.41 -7.07 -27.24
C LEU A 14 -6.66 -6.69 -28.52
N PRO A 15 -5.32 -6.69 -28.54
CA PRO A 15 -4.58 -6.24 -29.71
C PRO A 15 -5.08 -7.00 -30.93
N ASN A 16 -5.75 -6.27 -31.83
CA ASN A 16 -5.84 -6.74 -33.20
C ASN A 16 -4.37 -6.87 -33.63
N ALA A 17 -3.95 -8.05 -34.07
CA ALA A 17 -2.54 -8.46 -34.15
C ALA A 17 -1.63 -7.57 -35.03
N ASP A 18 -2.21 -6.53 -35.64
CA ASP A 18 -1.61 -5.62 -36.60
C ASP A 18 -1.16 -4.26 -36.02
N ASN A 19 -1.53 -3.93 -34.76
CA ASN A 19 -1.23 -2.61 -34.16
C ASN A 19 -0.62 -2.68 -32.75
N VAL A 20 0.18 -1.65 -32.43
CA VAL A 20 0.74 -1.35 -31.12
C VAL A 20 0.09 -0.08 -30.58
N TYR A 21 -0.40 -0.15 -29.34
CA TYR A 21 -0.90 1.02 -28.61
C TYR A 21 0.20 1.61 -27.74
N ALA A 22 0.38 2.92 -27.81
CA ALA A 22 1.39 3.65 -27.04
C ALA A 22 0.80 4.87 -26.34
N TYR A 23 1.32 5.18 -25.16
CA TYR A 23 1.00 6.38 -24.39
C TYR A 23 2.28 7.20 -24.21
N THR A 24 2.23 8.51 -24.44
CA THR A 24 3.40 9.38 -24.36
C THR A 24 3.19 10.53 -23.38
N THR A 25 4.17 10.73 -22.50
CA THR A 25 4.28 11.91 -21.64
C THR A 25 5.67 12.51 -21.81
N THR A 26 5.76 13.83 -22.01
CA THR A 26 7.04 14.53 -22.18
C THR A 26 7.33 15.45 -20.99
N GLY A 27 8.61 15.66 -20.68
CA GLY A 27 9.03 16.52 -19.57
C GLY A 27 8.65 18.00 -19.75
N ASP A 28 8.50 18.45 -21.00
CA ASP A 28 8.00 19.80 -21.36
C ASP A 28 6.47 19.89 -21.39
N GLN A 29 5.76 18.80 -21.07
CA GLN A 29 4.31 18.69 -21.03
C GLN A 29 3.60 18.92 -22.38
N SER A 30 4.32 18.94 -23.50
CA SER A 30 3.71 18.99 -24.85
C SER A 30 2.83 17.78 -25.15
N LYS A 31 3.11 16.63 -24.50
CA LYS A 31 2.25 15.44 -24.45
C LYS A 31 2.01 15.03 -23.01
N LEU A 32 0.76 14.74 -22.66
CA LEU A 32 0.34 14.34 -21.31
C LEU A 32 -0.51 13.07 -21.39
N PHE A 33 0.14 11.91 -21.19
CA PHE A 33 -0.49 10.59 -21.33
C PHE A 33 -1.25 10.43 -22.65
N GLU A 34 -0.67 10.98 -23.73
CA GLU A 34 -1.30 11.07 -25.05
C GLU A 34 -1.29 9.69 -25.73
N PRO A 35 -2.46 9.14 -26.12
CA PRO A 35 -2.52 7.85 -26.78
C PRO A 35 -2.18 7.95 -28.27
N SER A 36 -1.57 6.91 -28.81
CA SER A 36 -1.27 6.74 -30.23
C SER A 36 -1.35 5.27 -30.63
N VAL A 37 -1.64 5.03 -31.91
CA VAL A 37 -1.66 3.69 -32.51
C VAL A 37 -0.57 3.64 -33.57
N ILE A 38 0.29 2.62 -33.49
CA ILE A 38 1.42 2.41 -34.38
C ILE A 38 1.19 1.09 -35.09
N SER A 39 1.15 1.09 -36.42
CA SER A 39 0.99 -0.15 -37.19
C SER A 39 2.32 -0.89 -37.33
N PHE A 40 2.27 -2.22 -37.31
CA PHE A 40 3.44 -3.02 -37.63
C PHE A 40 3.89 -2.77 -39.06
N ASN A 41 5.21 -2.67 -39.27
CA ASN A 41 5.81 -2.46 -40.57
C ASN A 41 7.10 -3.26 -40.69
N LYS A 42 7.46 -3.67 -41.92
CA LYS A 42 8.79 -4.23 -42.19
C LYS A 42 9.83 -3.12 -42.02
N VAL A 43 10.78 -3.34 -41.12
CA VAL A 43 11.89 -2.39 -40.90
C VAL A 43 12.94 -2.58 -42.00
N SER A 44 13.47 -1.48 -42.54
CA SER A 44 14.61 -1.46 -43.45
C SER A 44 15.72 -0.53 -42.90
N GLY A 45 16.99 -0.88 -43.14
CA GLY A 45 18.16 -0.11 -42.69
C GLY A 45 18.71 -0.45 -41.30
N ASN A 46 19.76 0.26 -40.88
CA ASN A 46 20.45 0.10 -39.60
C ASN A 46 19.88 1.04 -38.52
N ASN A 47 18.62 0.86 -38.14
CA ASN A 47 18.02 1.61 -37.05
C ASN A 47 18.44 1.03 -35.68
N PRO A 48 18.59 1.85 -34.62
CA PRO A 48 18.67 1.34 -33.26
C PRO A 48 17.48 0.42 -32.97
N THR A 49 17.76 -0.84 -32.65
CA THR A 49 16.74 -1.89 -32.55
C THR A 49 16.78 -2.52 -31.17
N VAL A 50 15.61 -2.62 -30.53
CA VAL A 50 15.39 -3.37 -29.29
C VAL A 50 14.66 -4.66 -29.64
N VAL A 51 15.19 -5.81 -29.21
CA VAL A 51 14.62 -7.13 -29.49
C VAL A 51 14.10 -7.73 -28.18
N ILE A 52 12.85 -8.16 -28.17
CA ILE A 52 12.22 -8.84 -27.01
C ILE A 52 12.37 -10.35 -27.21
N ASN A 53 12.99 -11.03 -26.25
CA ASN A 53 13.06 -12.49 -26.22
C ASN A 53 12.01 -13.05 -25.23
N PRO A 54 10.89 -13.66 -25.70
CA PRO A 54 9.85 -14.18 -24.82
C PRO A 54 10.27 -15.39 -23.96
N ASP A 55 11.38 -16.05 -24.32
CA ASP A 55 11.92 -17.18 -23.57
C ASP A 55 12.80 -16.76 -22.37
N SER A 56 13.25 -15.50 -22.35
CA SER A 56 14.00 -14.93 -21.22
C SER A 56 13.05 -14.29 -20.20
N LYS A 57 12.61 -15.09 -19.23
CA LYS A 57 11.66 -14.66 -18.19
C LYS A 57 12.36 -14.18 -16.92
N PHE A 58 11.73 -13.21 -16.24
CA PHE A 58 12.15 -12.69 -14.93
C PHE A 58 10.97 -12.79 -13.94
N GLN A 59 10.81 -11.79 -13.05
CA GLN A 59 9.71 -11.75 -12.10
C GLN A 59 8.34 -11.53 -12.76
N THR A 60 7.29 -12.02 -12.12
CA THR A 60 5.92 -11.59 -12.39
C THR A 60 5.66 -10.24 -11.72
N ILE A 61 4.84 -9.41 -12.36
CA ILE A 61 4.46 -8.09 -11.85
C ILE A 61 3.09 -8.20 -11.18
N ASP A 62 3.04 -7.90 -9.88
CA ASP A 62 1.78 -7.92 -9.13
C ASP A 62 0.88 -6.71 -9.43
N GLY A 63 1.46 -5.54 -9.67
CA GLY A 63 0.72 -4.33 -10.02
C GLY A 63 1.48 -3.05 -9.70
N PHE A 64 0.84 -1.92 -9.99
CA PHE A 64 1.35 -0.57 -9.72
C PHE A 64 0.21 0.32 -9.21
N GLY A 65 0.54 1.34 -8.43
CA GLY A 65 -0.40 2.38 -8.06
C GLY A 65 0.11 3.33 -6.98
N ALA A 66 -0.76 3.71 -6.04
CA ALA A 66 -0.51 4.78 -5.07
C ALA A 66 -1.13 4.47 -3.70
N ALA A 67 -0.80 5.31 -2.71
CA ALA A 67 -1.39 5.20 -1.37
C ALA A 67 -2.78 5.86 -1.31
N ILE A 68 -3.73 5.19 -0.64
CA ILE A 68 -5.02 5.76 -0.26
C ILE A 68 -4.95 6.08 1.24
N THR A 69 -4.48 7.28 1.56
CA THR A 69 -4.38 7.80 2.93
C THR A 69 -5.68 8.48 3.38
N GLY A 70 -5.80 8.78 4.67
CA GLY A 70 -6.91 9.59 5.19
C GLY A 70 -7.07 10.92 4.44
N SER A 71 -5.97 11.61 4.16
CA SER A 71 -5.95 12.85 3.38
C SER A 71 -6.35 12.66 1.92
N THR A 72 -5.90 11.60 1.25
CA THR A 72 -6.34 11.28 -0.12
C THR A 72 -7.85 11.05 -0.15
N ALA A 73 -8.35 10.20 0.75
CA ALA A 73 -9.76 9.87 0.82
C ALA A 73 -10.62 11.08 1.23
N TYR A 74 -10.15 11.92 2.16
CA TYR A 74 -10.79 13.17 2.55
C TYR A 74 -10.94 14.12 1.36
N ASN A 75 -9.86 14.36 0.60
CA ASN A 75 -9.89 15.23 -0.58
C ASN A 75 -10.85 14.70 -1.65
N LEU A 76 -10.85 13.39 -1.91
CA LEU A 76 -11.80 12.75 -2.82
C LEU A 76 -13.26 12.93 -2.34
N LYS A 77 -13.50 12.91 -1.03
CA LYS A 77 -14.83 13.17 -0.45
C LYS A 77 -15.30 14.60 -0.60
N GLN A 78 -14.40 15.57 -0.74
CA GLN A 78 -14.76 16.98 -0.99
C GLN A 78 -15.20 17.25 -2.45
N MET A 79 -14.86 16.35 -3.38
CA MET A 79 -15.31 16.46 -4.77
C MET A 79 -16.82 16.16 -4.88
N THR A 80 -17.46 16.68 -5.94
CA THR A 80 -18.78 16.19 -6.33
C THR A 80 -18.69 14.69 -6.66
N GLN A 81 -19.78 13.94 -6.46
CA GLN A 81 -19.82 12.50 -6.76
C GLN A 81 -19.38 12.22 -8.20
N GLU A 82 -19.90 13.00 -9.17
CA GLU A 82 -19.55 12.87 -10.59
C GLU A 82 -18.04 13.08 -10.85
N ALA A 83 -17.45 14.11 -10.26
CA ALA A 83 -16.02 14.40 -10.45
C ALA A 83 -15.15 13.31 -9.82
N ARG A 84 -15.52 12.80 -8.65
CA ARG A 84 -14.82 11.68 -8.00
C ARG A 84 -14.94 10.41 -8.83
N ASP A 85 -16.14 10.06 -9.30
CA ASP A 85 -16.35 8.86 -10.11
C ASP A 85 -15.54 8.90 -11.40
N LYS A 86 -15.52 10.05 -12.07
CA LYS A 86 -14.67 10.29 -13.24
C LYS A 86 -13.19 10.09 -12.90
N PHE A 87 -12.70 10.70 -11.83
CA PHE A 87 -11.30 10.60 -11.43
C PHE A 87 -10.89 9.16 -11.09
N LEU A 88 -11.71 8.46 -10.31
CA LEU A 88 -11.44 7.08 -9.92
C LEU A 88 -11.51 6.14 -11.13
N LYS A 89 -12.44 6.38 -12.07
CA LYS A 89 -12.52 5.60 -13.32
C LYS A 89 -11.28 5.83 -14.18
N ASP A 90 -10.90 7.08 -14.42
CA ASP A 90 -9.67 7.42 -15.18
C ASP A 90 -8.41 6.77 -14.57
N THR A 91 -8.37 6.60 -13.26
CA THR A 91 -7.21 6.05 -12.55
C THR A 91 -7.20 4.52 -12.50
N PHE A 92 -8.32 3.90 -12.11
CA PHE A 92 -8.36 2.48 -11.73
C PHE A 92 -8.97 1.56 -12.78
N ASP A 93 -9.80 2.07 -13.69
CA ASP A 93 -10.45 1.25 -14.72
C ASP A 93 -9.38 0.65 -15.65
N PRO A 94 -9.29 -0.69 -15.77
CA PRO A 94 -8.24 -1.33 -16.56
C PRO A 94 -8.46 -1.24 -18.07
N ASP A 95 -9.68 -0.96 -18.51
CA ASP A 95 -10.10 -0.97 -19.90
C ASP A 95 -10.12 0.44 -20.51
N THR A 96 -10.56 1.42 -19.72
CA THR A 96 -10.77 2.80 -20.16
C THR A 96 -9.90 3.83 -19.44
N GLY A 97 -9.27 3.45 -18.32
CA GLY A 97 -8.38 4.29 -17.54
C GLY A 97 -6.91 3.85 -17.58
N MET A 98 -6.14 4.30 -16.58
CA MET A 98 -4.73 3.95 -16.41
C MET A 98 -4.52 2.53 -15.85
N GLY A 99 -5.58 1.91 -15.30
CA GLY A 99 -5.54 0.55 -14.77
C GLY A 99 -4.62 0.39 -13.56
N TYR A 100 -4.62 1.35 -12.62
CA TYR A 100 -3.96 1.17 -11.33
C TYR A 100 -4.49 -0.12 -10.68
N SER A 101 -3.57 -0.97 -10.23
CA SER A 101 -3.83 -2.37 -9.85
C SER A 101 -3.31 -2.72 -8.47
N PHE A 102 -2.68 -1.76 -7.77
CA PHE A 102 -2.15 -1.93 -6.44
C PHE A 102 -2.33 -0.64 -5.62
N ILE A 103 -2.88 -0.73 -4.41
CA ILE A 103 -2.97 0.39 -3.46
C ILE A 103 -2.29 0.07 -2.13
N ARG A 104 -1.74 1.10 -1.48
CA ARG A 104 -1.19 1.03 -0.12
C ARG A 104 -2.08 1.80 0.86
N ILE A 105 -2.34 1.24 2.03
CA ILE A 105 -3.12 1.88 3.11
C ILE A 105 -2.40 1.76 4.44
N SER A 106 -2.81 2.55 5.42
CA SER A 106 -2.34 2.45 6.81
C SER A 106 -3.20 1.49 7.63
N ILE A 107 -2.57 0.82 8.60
CA ILE A 107 -3.24 0.17 9.72
C ILE A 107 -3.18 1.16 10.88
N GLY A 108 -4.32 1.74 11.27
CA GLY A 108 -4.32 2.97 12.08
C GLY A 108 -3.85 4.19 11.28
N CYS A 109 -3.29 5.20 11.96
CA CYS A 109 -2.90 6.45 11.31
C CYS A 109 -1.63 6.33 10.44
N SER A 110 -1.49 7.29 9.52
CA SER A 110 -0.21 7.69 8.92
C SER A 110 0.02 9.19 9.16
N ASP A 111 1.13 9.73 8.68
CA ASP A 111 1.37 11.18 8.65
C ASP A 111 0.43 11.97 7.73
N PHE A 112 -0.32 11.25 6.89
CA PHE A 112 -1.39 11.79 6.06
C PHE A 112 -2.78 11.38 6.57
N SER A 113 -2.91 10.97 7.83
CA SER A 113 -4.21 10.85 8.50
C SER A 113 -4.71 12.20 9.01
N LEU A 114 -5.99 12.29 9.38
CA LEU A 114 -6.61 13.51 9.90
C LEU A 114 -6.35 13.69 11.41
N LYS A 115 -5.88 12.64 12.09
CA LYS A 115 -5.45 12.63 13.49
C LYS A 115 -4.48 11.47 13.73
N ASP A 116 -3.76 11.50 14.85
CA ASP A 116 -3.01 10.35 15.34
C ASP A 116 -3.96 9.37 16.06
N PHE A 117 -3.96 8.10 15.66
CA PHE A 117 -4.77 7.05 16.27
C PHE A 117 -4.23 5.67 15.92
N THR A 118 -4.64 4.66 16.69
CA THR A 118 -4.57 3.26 16.29
C THR A 118 -5.94 2.60 16.44
N GLU A 119 -6.16 1.46 15.79
CA GLU A 119 -7.39 0.68 15.97
C GLU A 119 -7.60 0.10 17.39
N CYS A 120 -6.73 0.42 18.36
CA CYS A 120 -6.82 -0.09 19.73
C CYS A 120 -6.17 0.86 20.76
N ASP A 121 -6.45 2.16 20.72
CA ASP A 121 -5.80 3.13 21.63
C ASP A 121 -6.09 2.89 23.11
N LYS A 122 -7.25 2.31 23.45
CA LYS A 122 -7.55 1.87 24.81
C LYS A 122 -6.83 0.55 25.12
N GLU A 123 -6.10 0.52 26.24
CA GLU A 123 -5.31 -0.64 26.67
C GLU A 123 -6.16 -1.91 26.78
N GLY A 124 -5.65 -3.00 26.21
CA GLY A 124 -6.32 -4.30 26.12
C GLY A 124 -6.87 -4.58 24.72
N ILE A 125 -6.41 -5.68 24.12
CA ILE A 125 -6.70 -6.04 22.72
C ILE A 125 -8.19 -6.25 22.40
N ASP A 126 -9.01 -6.48 23.43
CA ASP A 126 -10.47 -6.59 23.30
C ASP A 126 -11.14 -5.25 22.95
N ASN A 127 -10.46 -4.12 23.12
CA ASN A 127 -10.95 -2.81 22.70
C ASN A 127 -10.67 -2.51 21.21
N PHE A 128 -10.16 -3.47 20.44
CA PHE A 128 -9.93 -3.29 19.01
C PHE A 128 -11.22 -2.89 18.28
N ALA A 129 -11.17 -1.79 17.53
CA ALA A 129 -12.20 -1.37 16.61
C ALA A 129 -11.58 -0.50 15.50
N LEU A 130 -12.11 -0.62 14.28
CA LEU A 130 -11.75 0.31 13.21
C LEU A 130 -12.18 1.73 13.61
N ASP A 131 -11.27 2.70 13.50
CA ASP A 131 -11.58 4.10 13.75
C ASP A 131 -12.55 4.67 12.71
N SER A 132 -13.21 5.77 13.08
CA SER A 132 -14.03 6.58 12.18
C SER A 132 -13.33 7.02 10.89
N GLU A 133 -12.01 7.26 10.91
CA GLU A 133 -11.28 7.61 9.69
C GLU A 133 -11.33 6.45 8.67
N ASP A 134 -11.17 5.21 9.14
CA ASP A 134 -11.30 4.03 8.29
C ASP A 134 -12.74 3.83 7.83
N THR A 135 -13.70 3.76 8.76
CA THR A 135 -15.09 3.40 8.44
C THR A 135 -15.80 4.46 7.61
N ASP A 136 -15.55 5.73 7.87
CA ASP A 136 -16.34 6.82 7.31
C ASP A 136 -15.65 7.45 6.10
N ILE A 137 -14.32 7.35 5.97
CA ILE A 137 -13.54 8.08 4.97
C ILE A 137 -12.81 7.12 4.03
N ILE A 138 -11.94 6.25 4.52
CA ILE A 138 -11.06 5.42 3.68
C ILE A 138 -11.85 4.27 3.02
N ILE A 139 -12.58 3.48 3.81
CA ILE A 139 -13.30 2.30 3.32
C ILE A 139 -14.30 2.65 2.19
N PRO A 140 -15.12 3.71 2.30
CA PRO A 140 -16.04 4.08 1.22
C PRO A 140 -15.36 4.44 -0.12
N ILE A 141 -14.13 4.96 -0.08
CA ILE A 141 -13.33 5.24 -1.28
C ILE A 141 -12.79 3.95 -1.88
N ILE A 142 -12.25 3.05 -1.06
CA ILE A 142 -11.75 1.75 -1.53
C ILE A 142 -12.89 0.91 -2.11
N GLN A 143 -14.10 0.96 -1.54
CA GLN A 143 -15.28 0.30 -2.11
C GLN A 143 -15.62 0.83 -3.51
N GLN A 144 -15.49 2.14 -3.76
CA GLN A 144 -15.67 2.71 -5.10
C GLN A 144 -14.58 2.23 -6.07
N ILE A 145 -13.32 2.18 -5.61
CA ILE A 145 -12.20 1.65 -6.39
C ILE A 145 -12.45 0.18 -6.78
N LEU A 146 -12.86 -0.67 -5.83
CA LEU A 146 -13.09 -2.10 -6.10
C LEU A 146 -14.32 -2.37 -6.97
N LYS A 147 -15.30 -1.45 -7.03
CA LYS A 147 -16.39 -1.52 -8.01
C LYS A 147 -15.89 -1.28 -9.44
N ILE A 148 -14.87 -0.43 -9.60
CA ILE A 148 -14.26 -0.09 -10.90
C ILE A 148 -13.27 -1.18 -11.31
N ASN A 149 -12.40 -1.59 -10.39
CA ASN A 149 -11.41 -2.63 -10.61
C ASN A 149 -11.40 -3.62 -9.42
N PRO A 150 -12.17 -4.71 -9.51
CA PRO A 150 -12.24 -5.72 -8.46
C PRO A 150 -10.93 -6.48 -8.21
N SER A 151 -9.93 -6.35 -9.09
CA SER A 151 -8.65 -7.07 -9.02
C SER A 151 -7.53 -6.29 -8.31
N VAL A 152 -7.80 -5.06 -7.86
CA VAL A 152 -6.82 -4.22 -7.17
C VAL A 152 -6.32 -4.95 -5.91
N LYS A 153 -4.99 -5.08 -5.81
CA LYS A 153 -4.33 -5.62 -4.61
C LYS A 153 -4.15 -4.52 -3.57
N ILE A 154 -4.30 -4.87 -2.30
CA ILE A 154 -4.15 -3.95 -1.16
C ILE A 154 -2.99 -4.40 -0.29
N ILE A 155 -2.01 -3.51 -0.06
CA ILE A 155 -1.00 -3.67 0.97
C ILE A 155 -1.28 -2.72 2.13
N ALA A 156 -1.19 -3.21 3.36
CA ALA A 156 -1.41 -2.41 4.57
C ALA A 156 -0.20 -2.41 5.51
N THR A 157 0.05 -1.31 6.20
CA THR A 157 1.19 -1.18 7.11
C THR A 157 0.88 -0.23 8.28
N PRO A 158 1.28 -0.55 9.52
CA PRO A 158 1.15 0.39 10.62
C PRO A 158 2.31 1.39 10.65
N TRP A 159 2.03 2.66 10.94
CA TRP A 159 3.07 3.62 11.30
C TRP A 159 3.50 3.48 12.76
N THR A 160 2.61 3.02 13.65
CA THR A 160 2.94 2.74 15.05
C THR A 160 2.00 1.68 15.60
N PRO A 161 2.47 0.80 16.51
CA PRO A 161 1.57 0.02 17.35
C PRO A 161 0.79 0.94 18.30
N PRO A 162 -0.31 0.44 18.91
CA PRO A 162 -0.96 1.14 20.03
C PRO A 162 0.04 1.57 21.09
N ILE A 163 -0.09 2.79 21.62
CA ILE A 163 0.94 3.38 22.48
C ILE A 163 1.21 2.57 23.75
N TRP A 164 0.21 1.85 24.26
CA TRP A 164 0.35 0.98 25.43
C TRP A 164 1.16 -0.29 25.14
N MET A 165 1.42 -0.61 23.87
CA MET A 165 2.30 -1.69 23.44
C MET A 165 3.77 -1.26 23.27
N LYS A 166 4.10 0.02 23.54
CA LYS A 166 5.43 0.57 23.27
C LYS A 166 6.26 0.67 24.53
N VAL A 167 7.57 0.44 24.37
CA VAL A 167 8.61 0.68 25.38
C VAL A 167 9.66 1.66 24.88
N SER A 168 10.26 2.41 25.79
CA SER A 168 11.23 3.45 25.44
C SER A 168 12.60 2.85 25.12
N ASP A 169 12.90 1.67 25.68
CA ASP A 169 14.08 0.88 25.39
C ASP A 169 13.82 -0.61 25.67
N LEU A 170 14.56 -1.48 25.00
CA LEU A 170 14.39 -2.94 25.07
C LEU A 170 15.04 -3.59 26.32
N SER A 171 15.84 -2.84 27.08
CA SER A 171 16.53 -3.37 28.27
C SER A 171 15.73 -3.16 29.56
N THR A 172 15.06 -2.01 29.69
CA THR A 172 14.26 -1.66 30.88
C THR A 172 12.78 -1.91 30.69
N LEU A 173 12.31 -1.99 29.43
CA LEU A 173 10.91 -2.21 29.07
C LEU A 173 9.94 -1.22 29.74
N ARG A 174 10.40 0.02 29.99
CA ARG A 174 9.58 1.12 30.49
C ARG A 174 8.61 1.58 29.39
N ARG A 175 7.34 1.75 29.74
CA ARG A 175 6.28 2.21 28.82
C ARG A 175 6.68 3.48 28.08
N HIS A 176 6.27 3.57 26.82
CA HIS A 176 6.48 4.72 25.96
C HIS A 176 5.14 5.27 25.48
N ASN A 177 4.64 6.29 26.18
CA ASN A 177 3.31 6.85 25.93
C ASN A 177 3.35 7.91 24.81
N SER A 178 3.73 7.51 23.58
CA SER A 178 3.84 8.39 22.43
C SER A 178 3.62 7.63 21.11
N PHE A 179 2.93 8.27 20.16
CA PHE A 179 2.79 7.78 18.78
C PHE A 179 4.11 7.77 18.01
N ILE A 180 5.06 8.62 18.41
CA ILE A 180 6.36 8.79 17.76
C ILE A 180 7.42 8.00 18.54
N SER A 181 8.32 7.33 17.83
CA SER A 181 9.50 6.63 18.36
C SER A 181 9.19 5.42 19.25
N GLY A 182 10.14 5.02 20.10
CA GLY A 182 10.03 3.83 20.95
C GLY A 182 10.12 2.52 20.15
N TYR A 183 9.93 1.41 20.85
CA TYR A 183 10.03 0.06 20.33
C TYR A 183 8.77 -0.73 20.69
N LEU A 184 8.42 -1.73 19.89
CA LEU A 184 7.39 -2.69 20.28
C LEU A 184 7.87 -3.50 21.50
N ASP A 185 7.05 -3.57 22.55
CA ASP A 185 7.33 -4.38 23.74
C ASP A 185 7.34 -5.87 23.38
N PRO A 186 8.47 -6.60 23.54
CA PRO A 186 8.54 -8.03 23.27
C PRO A 186 7.53 -8.87 24.06
N ARG A 187 7.09 -8.38 25.22
CA ARG A 187 6.08 -9.06 26.05
C ARG A 187 4.69 -9.05 25.42
N LEU A 188 4.44 -8.16 24.45
CA LEU A 188 3.14 -7.94 23.82
C LEU A 188 3.11 -8.38 22.35
N TYR A 189 4.08 -9.22 21.93
CA TYR A 189 4.10 -9.75 20.57
C TYR A 189 2.85 -10.58 20.23
N GLN A 190 2.29 -11.35 21.17
CA GLN A 190 1.08 -12.13 20.89
C GLN A 190 -0.15 -11.22 20.70
N GLU A 191 -0.27 -10.19 21.51
CA GLU A 191 -1.35 -9.21 21.45
C GLU A 191 -1.23 -8.35 20.19
N TYR A 192 -0.02 -7.95 19.80
CA TYR A 192 0.17 -7.20 18.55
C TYR A 192 -0.05 -8.08 17.31
N ALA A 193 0.29 -9.37 17.34
CA ALA A 193 -0.10 -10.30 16.28
C ALA A 193 -1.63 -10.44 16.20
N THR A 194 -2.31 -10.49 17.36
CA THR A 194 -3.77 -10.50 17.42
C THR A 194 -4.37 -9.22 16.82
N TYR A 195 -3.71 -8.07 17.00
CA TYR A 195 -4.10 -6.81 16.39
C TYR A 195 -4.10 -6.89 14.85
N PHE A 196 -3.06 -7.44 14.24
CA PHE A 196 -3.02 -7.69 12.78
C PHE A 196 -4.11 -8.67 12.33
N VAL A 197 -4.32 -9.77 13.05
CA VAL A 197 -5.39 -10.74 12.75
C VAL A 197 -6.74 -10.05 12.74
N LYS A 198 -7.05 -9.28 13.80
CA LYS A 198 -8.30 -8.54 13.93
C LYS A 198 -8.47 -7.52 12.81
N TYR A 199 -7.41 -6.80 12.43
CA TYR A 199 -7.45 -5.86 11.31
C TYR A 199 -7.78 -6.55 9.98
N VAL A 200 -7.05 -7.60 9.62
CA VAL A 200 -7.30 -8.34 8.36
C VAL A 200 -8.72 -8.90 8.33
N GLN A 201 -9.19 -9.46 9.44
CA GLN A 201 -10.56 -9.97 9.55
C GLN A 201 -11.62 -8.86 9.52
N ALA A 202 -11.35 -7.68 10.10
CA ALA A 202 -12.25 -6.53 10.04
C ALA A 202 -12.38 -6.01 8.60
N MET A 203 -11.26 -5.87 7.88
CA MET A 203 -11.26 -5.45 6.47
C MET A 203 -11.98 -6.46 5.57
N ALA A 204 -11.82 -7.76 5.84
CA ALA A 204 -12.54 -8.81 5.11
C ALA A 204 -14.08 -8.69 5.21
N LYS A 205 -14.63 -8.12 6.30
CA LYS A 205 -16.08 -7.87 6.42
C LYS A 205 -16.61 -6.84 5.44
N TYR A 206 -15.73 -5.97 4.91
CA TYR A 206 -16.03 -5.02 3.84
C TYR A 206 -15.72 -5.58 2.44
N ASN A 207 -15.46 -6.89 2.33
CA ASN A 207 -14.96 -7.58 1.13
C ASN A 207 -13.58 -7.08 0.67
N PHE A 208 -12.76 -6.57 1.58
CA PHE A 208 -11.40 -6.13 1.27
C PHE A 208 -10.42 -7.25 1.59
N HIS A 209 -9.83 -7.82 0.54
CA HIS A 209 -8.75 -8.77 0.70
C HIS A 209 -7.41 -8.02 0.84
N ILE A 210 -6.86 -8.03 2.05
CA ILE A 210 -5.50 -7.53 2.27
C ILE A 210 -4.52 -8.54 1.66
N TYR A 211 -3.96 -8.17 0.51
CA TYR A 211 -3.04 -9.03 -0.25
C TYR A 211 -1.71 -9.22 0.47
N ALA A 212 -1.19 -8.14 1.06
CA ALA A 212 0.04 -8.17 1.84
C ALA A 212 -0.02 -7.18 3.01
N ILE A 213 0.82 -7.41 4.01
CA ILE A 213 1.16 -6.42 5.04
C ILE A 213 2.66 -6.25 5.16
N THR A 214 3.09 -5.12 5.70
CA THR A 214 4.41 -4.99 6.33
C THR A 214 4.23 -4.81 7.83
N LEU A 215 5.26 -5.09 8.62
CA LEU A 215 5.15 -5.09 10.09
C LEU A 215 5.12 -3.69 10.70
N GLN A 216 5.76 -2.75 10.01
CA GLN A 216 6.03 -1.39 10.45
C GLN A 216 6.46 -0.59 9.23
N ASN A 217 5.86 0.57 9.01
CA ASN A 217 6.34 1.54 8.03
C ASN A 217 7.68 2.09 8.50
N GLU A 218 8.69 2.09 7.63
CA GLU A 218 10.00 2.71 7.90
C GLU A 218 10.58 2.36 9.29
N PRO A 219 10.78 1.07 9.61
CA PRO A 219 11.14 0.60 10.96
C PRO A 219 12.43 1.15 11.56
N LEU A 220 13.27 1.85 10.80
CA LEU A 220 14.48 2.49 11.31
C LEU A 220 14.26 3.99 11.60
N ASN A 221 13.16 4.57 11.11
CA ASN A 221 12.78 5.95 11.32
C ASN A 221 12.16 6.12 12.72
N LYS A 222 12.79 6.98 13.54
CA LYS A 222 12.31 7.33 14.90
C LYS A 222 11.48 8.63 14.93
N GLY A 223 11.36 9.32 13.80
CA GLY A 223 10.68 10.61 13.65
C GLY A 223 9.24 10.47 13.13
N ASN A 224 8.83 11.37 12.24
CA ASN A 224 7.46 11.45 11.70
C ASN A 224 6.38 11.80 12.76
N SER A 225 5.10 11.90 12.38
CA SER A 225 3.98 12.10 13.33
C SER A 225 3.57 10.82 14.06
N ALA A 226 3.81 9.67 13.43
CA ALA A 226 3.67 8.34 14.01
C ALA A 226 4.83 7.45 13.54
N SER A 227 5.50 6.75 14.47
CA SER A 227 6.61 5.85 14.17
C SER A 227 6.87 4.85 15.29
N CYS A 228 7.51 3.75 14.96
CA CYS A 228 8.11 2.83 15.92
C CYS A 228 9.38 2.23 15.35
N PHE A 229 10.47 2.28 16.12
CA PHE A 229 11.68 1.58 15.74
C PHE A 229 11.48 0.08 15.94
N MET A 230 11.71 -0.70 14.88
CA MET A 230 11.61 -2.15 14.91
C MET A 230 12.70 -2.77 14.03
N GLY A 231 13.90 -2.92 14.59
CA GLY A 231 15.02 -3.52 13.87
C GLY A 231 14.78 -4.97 13.43
N TYR A 232 15.65 -5.49 12.56
CA TYR A 232 15.46 -6.81 11.93
C TYR A 232 15.34 -7.94 12.94
N GLU A 233 16.03 -7.88 14.08
CA GLU A 233 15.91 -8.88 15.14
C GLU A 233 14.52 -8.91 15.75
N GLN A 234 13.93 -7.73 16.01
CA GLN A 234 12.57 -7.64 16.52
C GLN A 234 11.55 -8.10 15.48
N GLN A 235 11.71 -7.72 14.21
CA GLN A 235 10.82 -8.16 13.13
C GLN A 235 10.87 -9.68 12.93
N ARG A 236 12.08 -10.26 12.90
CA ARG A 236 12.30 -11.71 12.85
C ARG A 236 11.59 -12.41 13.99
N ASP A 237 11.78 -11.91 15.22
CA ASP A 237 11.23 -12.56 16.41
C ASP A 237 9.71 -12.41 16.47
N PHE A 238 9.17 -11.25 16.13
CA PHE A 238 7.72 -11.03 16.04
C PHE A 238 7.06 -11.95 14.99
N ILE A 239 7.64 -12.08 13.79
CA ILE A 239 7.12 -13.00 12.76
C ILE A 239 7.15 -14.43 13.26
N LYS A 240 8.33 -14.91 13.73
CA LYS A 240 8.54 -16.33 14.02
C LYS A 240 7.73 -16.81 15.23
N THR A 241 7.55 -15.97 16.25
CA THR A 241 6.93 -16.40 17.51
C THR A 241 5.46 -16.00 17.63
N ALA A 242 4.99 -15.00 16.89
CA ALA A 242 3.63 -14.48 17.05
C ALA A 242 2.88 -14.35 15.73
N LEU A 243 3.27 -13.45 14.84
CA LEU A 243 2.46 -13.10 13.68
C LEU A 243 2.26 -14.26 12.70
N GLY A 244 3.35 -14.94 12.32
CA GLY A 244 3.31 -16.09 11.42
C GLY A 244 2.41 -17.23 11.95
N PRO A 245 2.66 -17.73 13.18
CA PRO A 245 1.79 -18.72 13.80
C PRO A 245 0.32 -18.31 13.91
N GLN A 246 0.02 -17.05 14.26
CA GLN A 246 -1.36 -16.58 14.38
C GLN A 246 -2.06 -16.43 13.03
N PHE A 247 -1.36 -15.99 11.97
CA PHE A 247 -1.92 -15.98 10.62
C PHE A 247 -2.26 -17.40 10.16
N ALA A 248 -1.35 -18.36 10.37
CA ALA A 248 -1.60 -19.77 10.04
C ALA A 248 -2.80 -20.34 10.83
N ALA A 249 -2.87 -20.10 12.14
CA ALA A 249 -3.96 -20.57 13.00
C ALA A 249 -5.34 -19.97 12.63
N ASN A 250 -5.35 -18.76 12.05
CA ASN A 250 -6.57 -18.08 11.60
C ASN A 250 -6.87 -18.26 10.11
N ASN A 251 -6.12 -19.11 9.39
CA ASN A 251 -6.24 -19.32 7.94
C ASN A 251 -6.12 -18.01 7.12
N ILE A 252 -5.27 -17.09 7.56
CA ILE A 252 -5.00 -15.83 6.85
C ILE A 252 -3.90 -16.08 5.81
N SER A 253 -4.23 -15.87 4.53
CA SER A 253 -3.30 -16.01 3.41
C SER A 253 -2.57 -14.71 3.02
N THR A 254 -2.82 -13.63 3.76
CA THR A 254 -2.16 -12.33 3.56
C THR A 254 -0.65 -12.50 3.65
N LYS A 255 0.08 -12.01 2.63
CA LYS A 255 1.54 -12.09 2.58
C LYS A 255 2.17 -11.15 3.61
N ILE A 256 3.34 -11.52 4.11
CA ILE A 256 4.16 -10.64 4.97
C ILE A 256 5.35 -10.19 4.13
N ILE A 257 5.46 -8.89 3.89
CA ILE A 257 6.61 -8.25 3.26
C ILE A 257 7.45 -7.63 4.39
N ILE A 258 8.74 -7.94 4.40
CA ILE A 258 9.66 -7.47 5.44
C ILE A 258 10.24 -6.09 5.11
N TYR A 259 10.80 -5.45 6.13
CA TYR A 259 11.58 -4.23 6.05
C TYR A 259 10.81 -2.94 5.73
N ASP A 260 10.31 -2.73 4.51
CA ASP A 260 9.52 -1.54 4.13
C ASP A 260 10.21 -0.18 4.41
N HIS A 261 11.48 -0.05 4.02
CA HIS A 261 12.28 1.16 4.22
C HIS A 261 13.35 1.38 3.14
N ASN A 262 14.30 2.29 3.39
CA ASN A 262 15.32 2.77 2.47
C ASN A 262 16.37 1.72 2.13
N TYR A 263 16.93 1.78 0.91
CA TYR A 263 17.95 0.84 0.45
C TYR A 263 19.24 0.82 1.29
N ASN A 264 19.58 1.92 1.96
CA ASN A 264 20.84 2.08 2.69
C ASN A 264 20.75 1.74 4.18
N TYR A 265 19.62 1.22 4.66
CA TYR A 265 19.43 0.89 6.09
C TYR A 265 19.69 2.07 7.04
N ASP A 266 19.42 3.30 6.57
CA ASP A 266 19.76 4.57 7.23
C ASP A 266 21.23 4.66 7.70
N ASN A 267 22.11 3.89 7.05
CA ASN A 267 23.52 3.69 7.42
C ASN A 267 23.71 3.15 8.85
N ILE A 268 22.72 2.42 9.38
CA ILE A 268 22.81 1.74 10.68
C ILE A 268 23.50 0.39 10.45
N VAL A 269 24.80 0.32 10.76
CA VAL A 269 25.65 -0.88 10.55
C VAL A 269 25.04 -2.16 11.13
N THR A 270 24.39 -2.09 12.29
CA THR A 270 23.75 -3.25 12.91
C THR A 270 22.46 -3.69 12.22
N GLN A 271 22.01 -2.99 11.19
CA GLN A 271 20.81 -3.29 10.41
C GLN A 271 21.14 -3.53 8.93
N GLU A 272 22.40 -3.34 8.54
CA GLU A 272 22.91 -3.79 7.25
C GLU A 272 22.76 -5.32 7.16
N HIS A 273 22.42 -5.82 5.97
CA HIS A 273 22.15 -7.24 5.73
C HIS A 273 20.87 -7.78 6.39
N TYR A 274 19.78 -7.01 6.31
CA TYR A 274 18.44 -7.58 6.46
C TYR A 274 18.35 -8.90 5.65
N PRO A 275 18.04 -10.04 6.30
CA PRO A 275 18.11 -11.35 5.66
C PRO A 275 17.07 -11.53 4.55
#